data_AF-A0AAD7KBF4-F1
#
_entry.id   AF-A0AAD7KBF4-F1
#
_cell.length_a   1.000
_cell.length_b   1.000
_cell.length_c   1.000
_cell.angle_alpha   90.00
_cell.angle_beta   90.00
_cell.angle_gamma   90.00
#
_symmetry.space_group_name_H-M   'P 1'
#
loop_
_entity.id
_entity.type
_entity.pdbx_description
1 polymer ?
#
loop_
_entity_poly.entity_id
_entity_poly.type
_entity_poly.pdbx_seq_one_letter_code
_entity_poly.pdbx_strand_id
1 'polypeptide(L)'
;LPSEPKIFHGRNTEVSDILNAFARETPRIAILGAGGMGKTCLARAVLHHPTITTQYQQHRVFVACDSASTTMELAALIGSHLVLRPGKDLAGPIVHHFSRGPACLLVLDNLETMWEPAQNRRAIEEFLSNL
;
A
#
# COMPACT_ATOMS: atom_id res chain seq x y z
N LEU A 1 0.30 3.60 -11.56
CA LEU A 1 -0.47 4.23 -10.47
C LEU A 1 -1.87 4.58 -10.97
N PRO A 2 -2.91 4.53 -10.13
CA PRO A 2 -4.20 5.15 -10.44
C PRO A 2 -4.02 6.65 -10.69
N SER A 3 -4.92 7.26 -11.47
CA SER A 3 -4.86 8.69 -11.77
C SER A 3 -4.90 9.55 -10.51
N GLU A 4 -4.34 10.74 -10.57
CA GLU A 4 -4.52 11.72 -9.50
C GLU A 4 -6.00 12.12 -9.39
N PRO A 5 -6.57 12.26 -8.18
CA PRO A 5 -7.92 12.76 -8.03
C PRO A 5 -8.05 14.19 -8.58
N LYS A 6 -8.96 14.41 -9.53
CA LYS A 6 -9.20 15.75 -10.11
C LYS A 6 -9.87 16.73 -9.14
N ILE A 7 -10.61 16.19 -8.17
CA ILE A 7 -11.32 16.97 -7.15
C ILE A 7 -10.89 16.40 -5.79
N PHE A 8 -10.12 17.18 -5.03
CA PHE A 8 -9.62 16.80 -3.72
C PHE A 8 -9.46 18.04 -2.84
N HIS A 9 -10.35 18.20 -1.86
CA HIS A 9 -10.39 19.34 -0.94
C HIS A 9 -10.70 18.87 0.48
N GLY A 10 -10.33 19.70 1.48
CA GLY A 10 -10.73 19.49 2.87
C GLY A 10 -9.96 18.39 3.62
N ARG A 11 -8.89 17.85 3.04
CA ARG A 11 -8.05 16.78 3.63
C ARG A 11 -6.59 17.19 3.83
N ASN A 12 -6.33 18.49 3.88
CA ASN A 12 -4.97 19.02 3.94
C ASN A 12 -4.26 18.59 5.23
N THR A 13 -4.98 18.53 6.36
CA THR A 13 -4.45 18.08 7.64
C THR A 13 -4.00 16.63 7.57
N GLU A 14 -4.84 15.73 7.06
CA GLU A 14 -4.50 14.31 6.93
C GLU A 14 -3.35 14.08 5.94
N VAL A 15 -3.30 14.85 4.85
CA VAL A 15 -2.13 14.83 3.95
C VAL A 15 -0.88 15.24 4.71
N SER A 16 -0.90 16.36 5.44
CA SER A 16 0.24 16.81 6.24
C SER A 16 0.67 15.79 7.28
N ASP A 17 -0.26 15.17 8.00
CA ASP A 17 0.03 14.15 9.01
C ASP A 17 0.70 12.92 8.40
N ILE A 18 0.20 12.47 7.25
CA ILE A 18 0.79 11.35 6.50
C ILE A 18 2.20 11.73 6.03
N LEU A 19 2.40 12.91 5.45
CA LEU A 19 3.71 13.37 5.00
C LEU A 19 4.71 13.51 6.15
N ASN A 20 4.26 13.97 7.32
CA ASN A 20 5.09 14.04 8.52
C ASN A 20 5.49 12.66 9.02
N ALA A 21 4.63 11.65 8.89
CA ALA A 21 4.99 10.27 9.21
C ALA A 21 6.11 9.74 8.30
N PHE A 22 6.17 10.19 7.03
CA PHE A 22 7.26 9.86 6.10
C PHE A 22 8.63 10.42 6.46
N ALA A 23 8.73 11.32 7.45
CA ALA A 23 10.01 11.75 8.01
C ALA A 23 10.66 10.68 8.92
N ARG A 24 9.91 9.64 9.33
CA ARG A 24 10.43 8.51 10.12
C ARG A 24 11.04 7.44 9.20
N GLU A 25 11.93 6.63 9.75
CA GLU A 25 12.40 5.42 9.06
C GLU A 25 11.23 4.44 8.89
N THR A 26 10.99 3.99 7.65
CA THR A 26 10.01 2.95 7.26
C THR A 26 8.60 3.11 7.86
N PRO A 27 7.87 4.20 7.55
CA PRO A 27 6.54 4.45 8.11
C PRO A 27 5.53 3.39 7.66
N ARG A 28 4.72 2.91 8.61
CA ARG A 28 3.52 2.11 8.35
C ARG A 28 2.29 2.90 8.77
N ILE A 29 1.39 3.17 7.83
CA ILE A 29 0.26 4.09 8.03
C ILE A 29 -1.03 3.34 7.68
N ALA A 30 -2.00 3.36 8.60
CA ALA A 30 -3.34 2.86 8.37
C ALA A 30 -4.30 4.05 8.17
N ILE A 31 -5.00 4.08 7.03
CA ILE A 31 -6.06 5.08 6.76
C ILE A 31 -7.40 4.41 7.06
N LEU A 32 -8.01 4.76 8.18
CA LEU A 32 -9.24 4.16 8.67
C LEU A 32 -10.43 5.12 8.54
N GLY A 33 -11.64 4.57 8.46
CA GLY A 33 -12.88 5.35 8.38
C GLY A 33 -13.99 4.62 7.64
N ALA A 34 -15.22 5.12 7.77
CA ALA A 34 -16.39 4.54 7.14
C ALA A 34 -16.31 4.55 5.59
N GLY A 35 -17.20 3.78 4.96
CA GLY A 35 -17.40 3.81 3.51
C GLY A 35 -17.72 5.21 3.01
N GLY A 36 -17.20 5.58 1.83
CA GLY A 36 -17.44 6.88 1.22
C GLY A 36 -16.66 8.07 1.80
N MET A 37 -15.86 7.88 2.86
CA MET A 37 -15.06 8.96 3.47
C MET A 37 -13.90 9.46 2.61
N GLY A 38 -13.65 8.86 1.44
CA GLY A 38 -12.58 9.30 0.53
C GLY A 38 -11.18 8.82 0.93
N LYS A 39 -11.06 7.70 1.67
CA LYS A 39 -9.78 7.10 2.09
C LYS A 39 -8.87 6.77 0.90
N THR A 40 -9.40 6.08 -0.11
CA THR A 40 -8.70 5.79 -1.37
C THR A 40 -8.30 7.07 -2.11
N CYS A 41 -9.14 8.11 -2.05
CA CYS A 41 -8.84 9.41 -2.65
C CYS A 41 -7.65 10.09 -1.95
N LEU A 42 -7.62 10.07 -0.62
CA LEU A 42 -6.51 10.54 0.20
C LEU A 42 -5.21 9.78 -0.10
N ALA A 43 -5.25 8.45 -0.13
CA ALA A 43 -4.08 7.63 -0.46
C ALA A 43 -3.52 7.96 -1.85
N ARG A 44 -4.40 8.14 -2.85
CA ARG A 44 -4.01 8.57 -4.20
C ARG A 44 -3.42 9.97 -4.22
N ALA A 45 -4.02 10.93 -3.50
CA ALA A 45 -3.49 12.28 -3.42
C ALA A 45 -2.08 12.31 -2.80
N VAL A 46 -1.85 11.54 -1.73
CA VAL A 46 -0.52 11.37 -1.12
C VAL A 46 0.47 10.76 -2.11
N LEU A 47 0.08 9.72 -2.85
CA LEU A 47 0.94 9.09 -3.85
C LEU A 47 1.44 10.09 -4.90
N HIS A 48 0.62 11.06 -5.30
CA HIS A 48 0.96 12.09 -6.29
C HIS A 48 1.57 13.36 -5.68
N HIS A 49 1.66 13.46 -4.35
CA HIS A 49 2.20 14.64 -3.68
C HIS A 49 3.69 14.87 -4.04
N PRO A 50 4.14 16.11 -4.29
CA PRO A 50 5.52 16.41 -4.70
C PRO A 50 6.62 15.83 -3.80
N THR A 51 6.39 15.81 -2.48
CA THR A 51 7.32 15.20 -1.52
C THR A 51 7.48 13.69 -1.78
N ILE A 52 6.37 12.99 -2.00
CA ILE A 52 6.33 11.54 -2.22
C ILE A 52 6.86 11.20 -3.62
N THR A 53 6.53 12.00 -4.64
CA THR A 53 7.07 11.81 -5.99
C THR A 53 8.58 12.04 -6.03
N THR A 54 9.10 12.98 -5.26
CA THR A 54 10.55 13.23 -5.17
C THR A 54 11.27 12.11 -4.44
N GLN A 55 10.71 11.63 -3.32
CA GLN A 55 11.33 10.61 -2.47
C GLN A 55 11.30 9.21 -3.10
N TYR A 56 10.17 8.81 -3.68
CA TYR A 56 9.96 7.44 -4.18
C TYR A 56 9.98 7.35 -5.71
N GLN A 57 9.97 8.47 -6.42
CA GLN A 57 10.09 8.53 -7.89
C GLN A 57 9.06 7.62 -8.60
N GLN A 58 9.52 6.59 -9.32
CA GLN A 58 8.67 5.63 -10.01
C GLN A 58 8.32 4.41 -9.13
N HIS A 59 8.96 4.26 -7.97
CA HIS A 59 8.79 3.14 -7.03
C HIS A 59 7.62 3.38 -6.07
N ARG A 60 6.45 3.65 -6.66
CA ARG A 60 5.19 3.88 -5.96
C ARG A 60 4.18 2.90 -6.51
N VAL A 61 3.61 2.09 -5.62
CA VAL A 61 2.75 0.97 -5.98
C VAL A 61 1.42 1.11 -5.26
N PHE A 62 0.35 0.92 -6.02
CA PHE A 62 -1.01 0.91 -5.51
C PHE A 62 -1.65 -0.41 -5.89
N VAL A 63 -2.10 -1.16 -4.89
CA VAL A 63 -2.71 -2.47 -5.03
C VAL A 63 -4.11 -2.41 -4.45
N ALA A 64 -5.13 -2.60 -5.29
CA ALA A 64 -6.51 -2.81 -4.83
C ALA A 64 -6.63 -4.27 -4.40
N CYS A 65 -6.88 -4.53 -3.11
CA CYS A 65 -6.82 -5.87 -2.52
C CYS A 65 -8.15 -6.63 -2.60
N ASP A 66 -9.18 -6.03 -3.19
CA ASP A 66 -10.53 -6.59 -3.33
C ASP A 66 -10.61 -7.84 -4.21
N SER A 67 -9.62 -8.07 -5.08
CA SER A 67 -9.54 -9.27 -5.91
C SER A 67 -8.82 -10.46 -5.25
N ALA A 68 -8.20 -10.28 -4.08
CA ALA A 68 -7.52 -11.35 -3.35
C ALA A 68 -8.44 -11.93 -2.26
N SER A 69 -8.38 -13.24 -2.03
CA SER A 69 -9.10 -13.98 -0.99
C SER A 69 -8.17 -14.74 -0.03
N THR A 70 -6.90 -14.93 -0.42
CA THR A 70 -5.86 -15.58 0.41
C THR A 70 -4.55 -14.76 0.46
N THR A 71 -3.69 -15.02 1.46
CA THR A 71 -2.36 -14.41 1.53
C THR A 71 -1.50 -14.73 0.30
N MET A 72 -1.66 -15.92 -0.28
CA MET A 72 -0.96 -16.31 -1.51
C MET A 72 -1.40 -15.45 -2.70
N GLU A 73 -2.71 -15.19 -2.83
CA GLU A 73 -3.26 -14.31 -3.86
C GLU A 73 -2.84 -12.85 -3.64
N LEU A 74 -2.81 -12.39 -2.38
CA LEU A 74 -2.30 -11.05 -2.05
C LEU A 74 -0.82 -10.91 -2.43
N ALA A 75 0.01 -11.91 -2.11
CA ALA A 75 1.41 -11.92 -2.51
C ALA A 75 1.56 -11.97 -4.04
N ALA A 76 0.76 -12.77 -4.74
CA ALA A 76 0.74 -12.79 -6.20
C ALA A 76 0.36 -11.44 -6.81
N LEU A 77 -0.64 -10.79 -6.22
CA LEU A 77 -1.10 -9.49 -6.64
C LEU A 77 -0.02 -8.42 -6.45
N ILE A 78 0.56 -8.31 -5.25
CA ILE A 78 1.69 -7.40 -4.97
C ILE A 78 2.86 -7.69 -5.91
N GLY A 79 3.22 -8.97 -6.08
CA GLY A 79 4.31 -9.38 -6.96
C GLY A 79 4.11 -8.97 -8.42
N SER A 80 2.87 -9.04 -8.92
CA SER A 80 2.53 -8.59 -10.27
C SER A 80 2.73 -7.08 -10.45
N HIS A 81 2.37 -6.29 -9.44
CA HIS A 81 2.55 -4.83 -9.43
C HIS A 81 4.02 -4.41 -9.30
N LEU A 82 4.83 -5.25 -8.65
CA LEU A 82 6.28 -5.11 -8.54
C LEU A 82 7.04 -5.69 -9.76
N VAL A 83 6.33 -6.26 -10.73
CA VAL A 83 6.91 -6.91 -11.93
C VAL A 83 7.89 -8.03 -11.56
N LEU A 84 7.59 -8.75 -10.47
CA LEU A 84 8.36 -9.92 -10.07
C LEU A 84 8.01 -11.11 -10.96
N ARG A 85 8.96 -12.02 -11.13
CA ARG A 85 8.71 -13.26 -11.88
C ARG A 85 7.65 -14.09 -11.15
N PRO A 86 6.60 -14.58 -11.84
CA PRO A 86 5.61 -15.46 -11.22
C PRO A 86 6.26 -16.69 -10.58
N GLY A 87 5.74 -17.11 -9.43
CA GLY A 87 6.25 -18.25 -8.69
C GLY A 87 5.24 -18.72 -7.65
N LYS A 88 5.43 -19.93 -7.14
CA LYS A 88 4.56 -20.51 -6.09
C LYS A 88 4.70 -19.80 -4.74
N ASP A 89 5.88 -19.24 -4.47
CA ASP A 89 6.16 -18.44 -3.28
C ASP A 89 6.73 -17.09 -3.72
N LEU A 90 5.94 -16.05 -3.52
CA LEU A 90 6.32 -14.67 -3.82
C LEU A 90 6.64 -13.87 -2.56
N ALA A 91 6.43 -14.42 -1.36
CA ALA A 91 6.69 -13.68 -0.12
C ALA A 91 8.17 -13.32 0.00
N GLY A 92 9.08 -14.30 -0.14
CA GLY A 92 10.52 -14.06 -0.11
C GLY A 92 11.01 -13.03 -1.14
N PRO A 93 10.65 -13.16 -2.44
CA PRO A 93 10.95 -12.16 -3.46
C PRO A 93 10.43 -10.75 -3.16
N ILE A 94 9.22 -10.62 -2.60
CA ILE A 94 8.64 -9.31 -2.22
C ILE A 94 9.44 -8.70 -1.06
N VAL A 95 9.72 -9.47 0.00
CA VAL A 95 10.53 -9.01 1.13
C VAL A 95 11.91 -8.57 0.66
N HIS A 96 12.54 -9.35 -0.23
CA HIS A 96 13.82 -8.99 -0.82
C HIS A 96 13.75 -7.67 -1.59
N HIS A 97 12.67 -7.45 -2.37
CA HIS A 97 12.45 -6.21 -3.11
C HIS A 97 12.40 -4.99 -2.16
N PHE A 98 11.65 -5.06 -1.06
CA PHE A 98 11.55 -3.94 -0.11
C PHE A 98 12.81 -3.77 0.77
N SER A 99 13.52 -4.86 1.08
CA SER A 99 14.70 -4.82 1.95
C SER A 99 15.99 -4.42 1.24
N ARG A 100 16.14 -4.73 -0.05
CA ARG A 100 17.39 -4.55 -0.82
C ARG A 100 17.23 -3.66 -2.06
N GLY A 101 15.99 -3.39 -2.46
CA GLY A 101 15.69 -2.53 -3.59
C GLY A 101 15.76 -1.03 -3.25
N PRO A 102 15.43 -0.18 -4.23
CA PRO A 102 15.23 1.24 -3.98
C PRO A 102 14.07 1.47 -3.00
N ALA A 103 14.06 2.62 -2.33
CA ALA A 103 12.94 3.02 -1.49
C ALA A 103 11.62 2.92 -2.29
N CYS A 104 10.69 2.11 -1.79
CA CYS A 104 9.44 1.80 -2.47
C CYS A 104 8.27 2.08 -1.53
N LEU A 105 7.25 2.78 -2.03
CA LEU A 105 6.00 3.04 -1.31
C LEU A 105 4.92 2.10 -1.83
N LEU A 106 4.41 1.25 -0.94
CA LEU A 106 3.30 0.34 -1.20
C LEU A 106 2.02 0.85 -0.53
N VAL A 107 0.96 0.98 -1.32
CA VAL A 107 -0.41 1.21 -0.84
C VAL A 107 -1.24 -0.05 -1.08
N LEU A 108 -1.83 -0.57 0.00
CA LEU A 108 -2.80 -1.66 -0.02
C LEU A 108 -4.20 -1.06 0.23
N ASP A 109 -4.97 -0.88 -0.83
CA ASP A 109 -6.31 -0.30 -0.78
C ASP A 109 -7.36 -1.39 -0.60
N ASN A 110 -8.42 -1.10 0.16
CA ASN A 110 -9.46 -2.07 0.55
C ASN A 110 -8.90 -3.37 1.17
N LEU A 111 -7.81 -3.31 1.93
CA LEU A 111 -7.25 -4.49 2.60
C LEU A 111 -8.21 -5.12 3.62
N GLU A 112 -9.16 -4.35 4.15
CA GLU A 112 -10.16 -4.81 5.11
C GLU A 112 -10.98 -6.00 4.61
N THR A 113 -11.25 -6.10 3.30
CA THR A 113 -11.98 -7.23 2.70
C THR A 113 -11.30 -8.57 3.02
N MET A 114 -9.98 -8.53 3.13
CA MET A 114 -9.12 -9.66 3.38
C MET A 114 -8.75 -9.81 4.86
N TRP A 115 -8.50 -8.70 5.54
CA TRP A 115 -8.00 -8.65 6.92
C TRP A 115 -9.11 -8.79 7.98
N GLU A 116 -10.34 -8.37 7.68
CA GLU A 116 -11.46 -8.46 8.65
C GLU A 116 -11.84 -9.91 9.00
N PRO A 117 -11.95 -10.87 8.06
CA PRO A 117 -12.24 -12.26 8.39
C PRO A 117 -11.23 -12.86 9.37
N ALA A 118 -11.72 -13.36 10.51
CA ALA A 118 -10.88 -13.86 11.61
C ALA A 118 -9.91 -14.97 11.18
N GLN A 119 -10.31 -15.80 10.23
CA GLN A 119 -9.49 -16.89 9.68
C GLN A 119 -8.28 -16.40 8.86
N ASN A 120 -8.35 -15.19 8.29
CA ASN A 120 -7.31 -14.62 7.43
C ASN A 120 -6.38 -13.67 8.19
N ARG A 121 -6.91 -13.01 9.22
CA ARG A 121 -6.25 -11.91 9.94
C ARG A 121 -4.80 -12.21 10.33
N ARG A 122 -4.58 -13.33 11.03
CA ARG A 122 -3.25 -13.72 11.52
C ARG A 122 -2.25 -13.92 10.36
N ALA A 123 -2.67 -14.63 9.31
CA ALA A 123 -1.81 -14.91 8.17
C ALA A 123 -1.44 -13.64 7.38
N ILE A 124 -2.36 -12.68 7.30
CA ILE A 124 -2.11 -11.37 6.67
C ILE A 124 -1.16 -10.54 7.53
N GLU A 125 -1.40 -10.46 8.84
CA GLU A 125 -0.52 -9.73 9.77
C GLU A 125 0.91 -10.29 9.77
N GLU A 126 1.05 -11.62 9.83
CA GLU A 126 2.35 -12.29 9.72
C GLU A 126 3.03 -11.97 8.39
N PHE A 127 2.31 -11.99 7.26
CA PHE A 127 2.86 -11.60 5.96
C PHE A 127 3.33 -10.14 5.94
N LEU A 128 2.50 -9.20 6.39
CA LEU A 128 2.83 -7.77 6.40
C LEU A 128 3.96 -7.42 7.37
N SER A 129 4.13 -8.16 8.47
CA SER A 129 5.22 -7.95 9.42
C SER A 129 6.60 -8.27 8.84
N ASN A 130 6.65 -9.09 7.80
CA ASN A 130 7.89 -9.48 7.12
C ASN A 130 8.30 -8.51 6.00
N LEU A 131 7.42 -7.58 5.62
CA LEU A 131 7.67 -6.56 4.58
C LEU A 131 8.55 -5.40 5.08
#